data_AF-A0A4Q4CL57-F1
#
_entry.id   AF-A0A4Q4CL57-F1
#
_cell.length_a   1.000
_cell.length_b   1.000
_cell.length_c   1.000
_cell.angle_alpha   90.00
_cell.angle_beta   90.00
_cell.angle_gamma   90.00
#
_symmetry.space_group_name_H-M   'P 1'
#
loop_
_entity.id
_entity.type
_entity.pdbx_description
1 polymer ?
#
loop_
_entity_poly.entity_id
_entity_poly.type
_entity_poly.pdbx_seq_one_letter_code
_entity_poly.pdbx_strand_id
1 'polypeptide(L)'
;MMKVLAPVSTNTRTAGRHLVTALALLVASTPSLAGAAPPPPPAAITYANIATGDGAGITYRRAPSTTNAAFDAIKLLPFYARPEIVATPFKARGAPGVAMFDYDRDGDLDLYVTNGPGRPNSLYQNRLKQGGGTTFVDVGASAGVSASGQDSTGTCYGDIDNDGDLDLMVLGRMEPSRLFRNNGNGAFTEISSSAGIGGGAHA
;
A
#
# COMPACT_ATOMS: atom_id res chain seq x y z
N MET A 1 -27.60 21.30 38.84
CA MET A 1 -26.69 21.75 39.91
C MET A 1 -26.68 20.64 40.98
N MET A 2 -25.49 20.15 41.38
CA MET A 2 -25.18 19.04 42.34
C MET A 2 -25.53 17.59 41.90
N LYS A 3 -24.56 16.76 41.48
CA LYS A 3 -23.58 15.87 42.20
C LYS A 3 -24.24 14.68 42.94
N VAL A 4 -24.27 13.48 42.31
CA VAL A 4 -23.35 12.30 42.45
C VAL A 4 -23.51 11.52 43.76
N LEU A 5 -23.85 10.23 43.66
CA LEU A 5 -23.11 9.09 44.23
C LEU A 5 -23.84 7.77 43.92
N ALA A 6 -23.13 6.81 43.33
CA ALA A 6 -23.47 5.39 43.38
C ALA A 6 -22.70 4.74 44.54
N PRO A 7 -23.18 3.60 45.05
CA PRO A 7 -22.25 2.50 45.29
C PRO A 7 -22.72 1.14 44.77
N VAL A 8 -21.72 0.28 44.63
CA VAL A 8 -21.63 -1.03 44.00
C VAL A 8 -22.06 -2.18 44.94
N SER A 9 -22.74 -3.17 44.36
CA SER A 9 -22.77 -4.64 44.58
C SER A 9 -22.50 -5.27 45.97
N THR A 10 -23.37 -6.20 46.38
CA THR A 10 -23.09 -7.67 46.53
C THR A 10 -24.35 -8.38 47.09
N ASN A 11 -25.00 -9.25 46.31
CA ASN A 11 -24.95 -10.72 46.33
C ASN A 11 -25.35 -11.39 47.68
N THR A 12 -26.50 -12.07 47.74
CA THR A 12 -26.62 -13.53 47.95
C THR A 12 -28.08 -13.96 48.20
N ARG A 13 -28.34 -15.23 47.88
CA ARG A 13 -29.63 -15.93 47.76
C ARG A 13 -30.30 -16.24 49.12
N THR A 14 -31.63 -16.39 49.03
CA THR A 14 -32.48 -17.51 49.51
C THR A 14 -33.53 -17.24 50.61
N ALA A 15 -34.76 -17.63 50.25
CA ALA A 15 -35.83 -18.25 51.05
C ALA A 15 -36.92 -17.37 51.71
N GLY A 16 -38.14 -17.50 51.19
CA GLY A 16 -39.28 -17.89 52.02
C GLY A 16 -40.55 -17.05 52.00
N ARG A 17 -41.63 -17.66 51.45
CA ARG A 17 -43.07 -17.53 51.81
C ARG A 17 -43.95 -16.50 51.06
N HIS A 18 -44.62 -17.08 50.05
CA HIS A 18 -46.05 -16.99 49.69
C HIS A 18 -46.84 -15.70 49.96
N LEU A 19 -47.16 -14.98 48.88
CA LEU A 19 -48.44 -14.27 48.76
C LEU A 19 -49.16 -14.73 47.49
N VAL A 20 -50.46 -14.99 47.65
CA VAL A 20 -51.43 -15.41 46.63
C VAL A 20 -51.75 -14.22 45.74
N THR A 21 -51.53 -14.33 44.42
CA THR A 21 -51.91 -13.29 43.46
C THR A 21 -53.08 -13.77 42.61
N ALA A 22 -54.17 -13.03 42.67
CA ALA A 22 -55.38 -13.24 41.88
C ALA A 22 -55.09 -13.13 40.38
N LEU A 23 -55.58 -14.11 39.62
CA LEU A 23 -55.47 -14.19 38.17
C LEU A 23 -56.51 -13.26 37.53
N ALA A 24 -56.08 -12.08 37.07
CA ALA A 24 -56.87 -11.26 36.16
C ALA A 24 -56.48 -11.61 34.72
N LEU A 25 -57.37 -12.32 34.01
CA LEU A 25 -57.22 -12.64 32.60
C LEU A 25 -57.55 -11.39 31.77
N LEU A 26 -56.53 -10.60 31.42
CA LEU A 26 -56.67 -9.54 30.43
C LEU A 26 -56.31 -10.10 29.05
N VAL A 27 -57.31 -10.32 28.20
CA VAL A 27 -57.09 -10.68 26.79
C VAL A 27 -56.58 -9.43 26.07
N ALA A 28 -55.26 -9.33 25.92
CA ALA A 28 -54.65 -8.35 25.03
C ALA A 28 -54.81 -8.85 23.59
N SER A 29 -55.62 -8.16 22.80
CA SER A 29 -55.63 -8.33 21.35
C SER A 29 -54.28 -7.88 20.81
N THR A 30 -53.53 -8.80 20.20
CA THR A 30 -52.34 -8.43 19.42
C THR A 30 -52.81 -7.59 18.23
N PRO A 31 -52.36 -6.34 18.05
CA PRO A 31 -52.48 -5.72 16.74
C PRO A 31 -51.69 -6.57 15.76
N SER A 32 -52.30 -6.93 14.63
CA SER A 32 -51.61 -7.62 13.56
C SER A 32 -50.41 -6.77 13.16
N LEU A 33 -49.21 -7.37 13.12
CA LEU A 33 -48.08 -6.80 12.40
C LEU A 33 -48.45 -6.82 10.92
N ALA A 34 -49.18 -5.80 10.46
CA ALA A 34 -49.19 -5.43 9.06
C ALA A 34 -47.73 -5.18 8.69
N GLY A 35 -47.18 -6.04 7.83
CA GLY A 35 -45.77 -6.11 7.52
C GLY A 35 -45.21 -4.75 7.16
N ALA A 36 -44.26 -4.26 7.97
CA ALA A 36 -43.41 -3.17 7.55
C ALA A 36 -42.68 -3.62 6.28
N ALA A 37 -42.82 -2.85 5.21
CA ALA A 37 -42.08 -3.10 3.98
C ALA A 37 -40.57 -3.21 4.32
N PRO A 38 -39.84 -4.18 3.73
CA PRO A 38 -38.41 -4.27 3.96
C PRO A 38 -37.74 -2.93 3.61
N PRO A 39 -36.72 -2.50 4.37
CA PRO A 39 -36.01 -1.27 4.06
C PRO A 39 -35.51 -1.33 2.61
N PRO A 40 -35.54 -0.21 1.87
CA PRO A 40 -35.02 -0.19 0.52
C PRO A 40 -33.56 -0.68 0.53
N PRO A 41 -33.15 -1.46 -0.47
CA PRO A 41 -31.76 -1.88 -0.56
C PRO A 41 -30.85 -0.64 -0.52
N PRO A 42 -29.68 -0.72 0.14
CA PRO A 42 -28.74 0.39 0.14
C PRO A 42 -28.48 0.81 -1.31
N ALA A 43 -28.41 2.12 -1.54
CA ALA A 43 -28.10 2.65 -2.85
C ALA A 43 -26.86 1.93 -3.40
N ALA A 44 -26.97 1.39 -4.62
CA ALA A 44 -25.87 0.68 -5.24
C ALA A 44 -24.66 1.62 -5.31
N ILE A 45 -23.53 1.21 -4.75
CA ILE A 45 -22.27 1.92 -4.89
C ILE A 45 -21.91 1.86 -6.38
N THR A 46 -22.00 2.99 -7.06
CA THR A 46 -21.59 3.13 -8.45
C THR A 46 -20.11 3.49 -8.49
N TYR A 47 -19.30 2.62 -9.10
CA TYR A 47 -17.90 2.92 -9.38
C TYR A 47 -17.81 3.62 -10.74
N ALA A 48 -17.26 4.83 -10.77
CA ALA A 48 -16.85 5.46 -12.01
C ALA A 48 -15.46 4.94 -12.39
N ASN A 49 -15.36 4.23 -13.51
CA ASN A 49 -14.06 3.85 -14.05
C ASN A 49 -13.37 5.09 -14.63
N ILE A 50 -12.46 5.68 -13.87
CA ILE A 50 -11.69 6.86 -14.30
C ILE A 50 -10.63 6.51 -15.35
N ALA A 51 -10.33 5.24 -15.59
CA ALA A 51 -9.36 4.81 -16.60
C ALA A 51 -9.97 4.69 -18.01
N THR A 52 -11.29 4.75 -18.16
CA THR A 52 -11.94 4.71 -19.48
C THR A 52 -12.11 6.13 -20.03
N GLY A 53 -11.26 6.48 -21.00
CA GLY A 53 -11.28 7.74 -21.73
C GLY A 53 -10.11 8.67 -21.39
N ASP A 54 -9.92 9.70 -22.20
CA ASP A 54 -8.85 10.71 -22.01
C ASP A 54 -9.17 11.71 -20.87
N GLY A 55 -10.28 11.51 -20.13
CA GLY A 55 -10.83 12.43 -19.13
C GLY A 55 -10.09 12.48 -17.79
N ALA A 56 -9.22 11.51 -17.49
CA ALA A 56 -8.38 11.54 -16.30
C ALA A 56 -7.14 12.44 -16.43
N GLY A 57 -6.93 13.06 -17.60
CA GLY A 57 -5.69 13.80 -17.90
C GLY A 57 -4.44 12.92 -18.00
N ILE A 58 -4.59 11.60 -17.82
CA ILE A 58 -3.55 10.59 -17.97
C ILE A 58 -3.82 9.83 -19.26
N THR A 59 -3.21 10.28 -20.36
CA THR A 59 -3.23 9.54 -21.63
C THR A 59 -2.25 8.37 -21.51
N TYR A 60 -2.64 7.28 -20.83
CA TYR A 60 -1.85 6.04 -20.85
C TYR A 60 -2.07 5.32 -22.19
N ARG A 61 -1.45 5.84 -23.25
CA ARG A 61 -1.31 5.10 -24.50
C ARG A 61 0.10 4.54 -24.53
N ARG A 62 0.24 3.22 -24.37
CA ARG A 62 1.48 2.53 -24.73
C ARG A 62 1.76 2.88 -26.19
N ALA A 63 2.76 3.73 -26.44
CA ALA A 63 3.20 4.01 -27.79
C ALA A 63 3.60 2.67 -28.44
N PRO A 64 3.13 2.37 -29.66
CA PRO A 64 3.61 1.23 -30.41
C PRO A 64 5.13 1.30 -30.49
N SER A 65 5.81 0.22 -30.11
CA SER A 65 7.25 0.07 -30.30
C SER A 65 7.52 -1.23 -31.01
N THR A 66 8.58 -1.26 -31.82
CA THR A 66 9.02 -2.48 -32.52
C THR A 66 9.31 -3.61 -31.53
N THR A 67 9.83 -3.27 -30.34
CA THR A 67 10.01 -4.22 -29.24
C THR A 67 8.66 -4.79 -28.75
N ASN A 68 7.66 -3.94 -28.50
CA ASN A 68 6.35 -4.42 -28.03
C ASN A 68 5.63 -5.26 -29.10
N ALA A 69 5.74 -4.91 -30.38
CA ALA A 69 5.13 -5.65 -31.47
C ALA A 69 5.62 -7.11 -31.53
N ALA A 70 6.92 -7.36 -31.27
CA ALA A 70 7.47 -8.71 -31.18
C ALA A 70 6.88 -9.51 -29.99
N PHE A 71 6.73 -8.87 -28.83
CA PHE A 71 6.08 -9.50 -27.67
C PHE A 71 4.58 -9.75 -27.89
N ASP A 72 3.88 -8.81 -28.54
CA ASP A 72 2.45 -8.93 -28.81
C ASP A 72 2.14 -10.03 -29.83
N ALA A 73 3.00 -10.24 -30.83
CA ALA A 73 2.89 -11.36 -31.76
C ALA A 73 2.98 -12.72 -31.05
N ILE A 74 3.85 -12.86 -30.04
CA ILE A 74 4.01 -14.10 -29.27
C ILE A 74 2.77 -14.39 -28.41
N LYS A 75 2.14 -13.36 -27.84
CA LYS A 75 0.91 -13.52 -27.03
C LYS A 75 -0.27 -14.06 -27.83
N LEU A 76 -0.25 -13.91 -29.15
CA LEU A 76 -1.30 -14.40 -30.05
C LEU A 76 -1.06 -15.84 -30.51
N LEU A 77 0.09 -16.45 -30.19
CA LEU A 77 0.33 -17.85 -30.48
C LEU A 77 -0.48 -18.73 -29.52
N PRO A 78 -1.12 -19.82 -29.99
CA PRO A 78 -1.84 -20.75 -29.12
C PRO A 78 -0.91 -21.41 -28.09
N PHE A 79 0.37 -21.57 -28.44
CA PHE A 79 1.48 -21.93 -27.57
C PHE A 79 2.74 -21.24 -28.10
N TYR A 80 3.59 -20.72 -27.21
CA TYR A 80 4.91 -20.21 -27.58
C TYR A 80 5.99 -21.17 -27.07
N ALA A 81 7.06 -21.36 -27.83
CA ALA A 81 8.18 -22.19 -27.45
C ALA A 81 9.42 -21.32 -27.12
N ARG A 82 10.48 -21.99 -26.64
CA ARG A 82 11.73 -21.32 -26.26
C ARG A 82 12.35 -20.52 -27.41
N PRO A 83 12.36 -20.97 -28.69
CA PRO A 83 12.92 -20.19 -29.79
C PRO A 83 12.25 -18.83 -29.98
N GLU A 84 10.92 -18.75 -29.85
CA GLU A 84 10.18 -17.49 -29.98
C GLU A 84 10.53 -16.51 -28.86
N ILE A 85 10.68 -17.01 -27.63
CA ILE A 85 11.12 -16.18 -26.48
C ILE A 85 12.53 -15.65 -26.70
N VAL A 86 13.46 -16.51 -27.12
CA VAL A 86 14.87 -16.14 -27.30
C VAL A 86 15.06 -15.17 -28.47
N ALA A 87 14.17 -15.19 -29.47
CA ALA A 87 14.16 -14.23 -30.56
C ALA A 87 13.62 -12.84 -30.17
N THR A 88 13.02 -12.67 -28.99
CA THR A 88 12.57 -11.35 -28.54
C THR A 88 13.75 -10.43 -28.22
N PRO A 89 13.65 -9.12 -28.51
CA PRO A 89 14.69 -8.18 -28.12
C PRO A 89 14.88 -8.19 -26.60
N PHE A 90 16.14 -8.20 -26.16
CA PHE A 90 16.46 -8.04 -24.74
C PHE A 90 15.86 -6.73 -24.22
N LYS A 91 15.06 -6.80 -23.15
CA LYS A 91 14.55 -5.59 -22.50
C LYS A 91 15.70 -4.93 -21.75
N ALA A 92 16.33 -3.94 -22.37
CA ALA A 92 17.35 -3.09 -21.74
C ALA A 92 16.80 -2.17 -20.61
N ARG A 93 15.56 -2.40 -20.17
CA ARG A 93 14.90 -1.64 -19.10
C ARG A 93 14.65 -2.63 -17.96
N GLY A 94 15.03 -2.23 -16.76
CA GLY A 94 14.81 -3.01 -15.54
C GLY A 94 13.32 -3.30 -15.32
N ALA A 95 13.02 -4.14 -14.34
CA ALA A 95 11.67 -4.27 -13.82
C ALA A 95 11.57 -3.31 -12.64
N PRO A 96 11.13 -2.05 -12.80
CA PRO A 96 11.16 -1.10 -11.71
C PRO A 96 10.12 -1.49 -10.65
N GLY A 97 10.57 -1.65 -9.41
CA GLY A 97 9.74 -1.52 -8.22
C GLY A 97 9.50 -0.05 -7.86
N VAL A 98 8.37 0.18 -7.21
CA VAL A 98 7.96 1.47 -6.64
C VAL A 98 7.61 1.29 -5.17
N ALA A 99 8.01 2.24 -4.34
CA ALA A 99 7.58 2.37 -2.95
C ALA A 99 6.98 3.76 -2.74
N MET A 100 5.90 3.82 -1.96
CA MET A 100 5.26 5.08 -1.55
C MET A 100 5.28 5.17 -0.03
N PHE A 101 5.98 6.17 0.51
CA PHE A 101 6.13 6.39 1.95
C PHE A 101 6.52 7.84 2.21
N ASP A 102 6.27 8.32 3.43
CA ASP A 102 6.67 9.65 3.90
C ASP A 102 8.09 9.54 4.49
N TYR A 103 9.12 9.89 3.72
CA TYR A 103 10.52 9.63 4.13
C TYR A 103 11.09 10.73 5.04
N ASP A 104 10.54 11.94 4.98
CA ASP A 104 11.00 13.11 5.74
C ASP A 104 10.03 13.56 6.84
N ARG A 105 8.93 12.82 7.03
CA ARG A 105 7.87 13.05 8.03
C ARG A 105 7.16 14.39 7.87
N ASP A 106 7.10 14.94 6.66
CA ASP A 106 6.31 16.13 6.37
C ASP A 106 4.80 15.82 6.20
N GLY A 107 4.46 14.53 6.19
CA GLY A 107 3.11 13.99 6.10
C GLY A 107 2.53 14.01 4.69
N ASP A 108 3.35 14.24 3.67
CA ASP A 108 3.03 13.94 2.28
C ASP A 108 3.69 12.61 1.89
N LEU A 109 3.06 11.84 0.99
CA LEU A 109 3.65 10.59 0.50
C LEU A 109 4.63 10.89 -0.64
N ASP A 110 5.85 10.39 -0.51
CA ASP A 110 6.92 10.45 -1.49
C ASP A 110 6.96 9.17 -2.35
N LEU A 111 7.74 9.21 -3.43
CA LEU A 111 7.89 8.08 -4.35
C LEU A 111 9.35 7.67 -4.50
N TYR A 112 9.67 6.43 -4.13
CA TYR A 112 10.95 5.82 -4.52
C TYR A 112 10.74 4.92 -5.74
N VAL A 113 11.55 5.13 -6.78
CA VAL A 113 11.48 4.38 -8.04
C VAL A 113 12.84 3.78 -8.35
N THR A 114 12.86 2.45 -8.41
CA THR A 114 14.05 1.72 -8.84
C THR A 114 14.24 1.79 -10.35
N ASN A 115 15.49 1.80 -10.81
CA ASN A 115 15.84 1.83 -12.21
C ASN A 115 16.69 0.62 -12.61
N GLY A 116 16.62 0.30 -13.91
CA GLY A 116 17.35 -0.79 -14.53
C GLY A 116 18.81 -0.47 -14.84
N PRO A 117 19.49 -1.33 -15.61
CA PRO A 117 20.91 -1.61 -15.42
C PRO A 117 21.79 -0.36 -15.34
N GLY A 118 22.40 -0.15 -14.17
CA GLY A 118 23.41 0.88 -13.92
C GLY A 118 22.88 2.32 -13.82
N ARG A 119 21.56 2.54 -13.97
CA ARG A 119 20.96 3.87 -13.81
C ARG A 119 20.66 4.14 -12.33
N PRO A 120 20.85 5.38 -11.85
CA PRO A 120 20.48 5.74 -10.49
C PRO A 120 18.97 5.59 -10.28
N ASN A 121 18.57 5.06 -9.13
CA ASN A 121 17.21 5.11 -8.62
C ASN A 121 16.85 6.56 -8.24
N SER A 122 15.55 6.86 -8.23
CA SER A 122 15.03 8.18 -7.90
C SER A 122 14.22 8.14 -6.61
N LEU A 123 14.38 9.17 -5.77
CA LEU A 123 13.49 9.47 -4.65
C LEU A 123 12.84 10.80 -4.95
N TYR A 124 11.55 10.79 -5.25
CA TYR A 124 10.79 12.00 -5.54
C TYR A 124 10.11 12.51 -4.27
N GLN A 125 10.65 13.59 -3.72
CA GLN A 125 10.03 14.33 -2.61
C GLN A 125 8.77 15.02 -3.12
N ASN A 126 7.64 14.73 -2.50
CA ASN A 126 6.37 15.38 -2.75
C ASN A 126 6.28 16.69 -1.97
N ARG A 127 6.08 17.81 -2.67
CA ARG A 127 6.03 19.14 -2.05
C ARG A 127 4.62 19.69 -1.91
N LEU A 128 3.63 18.82 -1.72
CA LEU A 128 2.22 19.18 -1.76
C LEU A 128 1.88 20.23 -0.69
N LYS A 129 2.30 20.01 0.55
CA LYS A 129 2.03 20.93 1.67
C LYS A 129 2.88 22.20 1.63
N GLN A 130 4.11 22.13 1.13
CA GLN A 130 5.01 23.29 1.05
C GLN A 130 4.63 24.22 -0.10
N GLY A 131 4.15 23.66 -1.22
CA GLY A 131 3.86 24.40 -2.45
C GLY A 131 2.38 24.65 -2.72
N GLY A 132 1.46 24.04 -1.97
CA GLY A 132 0.02 24.10 -2.23
C GLY A 132 -0.41 23.42 -3.54
N GLY A 133 0.45 22.59 -4.12
CA GLY A 133 0.22 21.90 -5.39
C GLY A 133 1.17 20.72 -5.57
N THR A 134 0.75 19.73 -6.36
CA THR A 134 1.47 18.47 -6.59
C THR A 134 2.74 18.70 -7.40
N THR A 135 3.86 18.92 -6.70
CA THR A 135 5.20 19.08 -7.29
C THR A 135 6.12 18.01 -6.70
N PHE A 136 6.88 17.34 -7.56
CA PHE A 136 7.86 16.34 -7.15
C PHE A 136 9.27 16.80 -7.50
N VAL A 137 10.22 16.57 -6.58
CA VAL A 137 11.65 16.87 -6.79
C VAL A 137 12.46 15.61 -6.57
N ASP A 138 13.29 15.22 -7.55
CA ASP A 138 14.21 14.09 -7.38
C ASP A 138 15.36 14.48 -6.45
N VAL A 139 15.37 13.85 -5.27
CA VAL A 139 16.36 14.02 -4.20
C VAL A 139 17.19 12.75 -4.00
N GLY A 140 17.07 11.74 -4.86
CA GLY A 140 17.69 10.42 -4.65
C GLY A 140 19.21 10.45 -4.45
N ALA A 141 19.90 11.31 -5.19
CA ALA A 141 21.34 11.51 -5.04
C ALA A 141 21.70 12.24 -3.74
N SER A 142 21.00 13.33 -3.41
CA SER A 142 21.27 14.11 -2.19
C SER A 142 20.89 13.37 -0.90
N ALA A 143 19.84 12.54 -0.96
CA ALA A 143 19.40 11.70 0.15
C ALA A 143 20.25 10.43 0.31
N GLY A 144 21.17 10.12 -0.62
CA GLY A 144 22.07 8.97 -0.52
C GLY A 144 21.44 7.62 -0.89
N VAL A 145 20.32 7.61 -1.61
CA VAL A 145 19.55 6.40 -1.96
C VAL A 145 19.51 6.11 -3.46
N SER A 146 20.37 6.75 -4.26
CA SER A 146 20.38 6.56 -5.71
C SER A 146 20.80 5.15 -6.14
N ALA A 147 21.40 4.35 -5.24
CA ALA A 147 21.87 2.99 -5.50
C ALA A 147 22.63 2.85 -6.85
N SER A 148 23.44 3.87 -7.17
CA SER A 148 24.08 3.99 -8.48
C SER A 148 24.91 2.75 -8.81
N GLY A 149 24.84 2.33 -10.08
CA GLY A 149 25.55 1.14 -10.55
C GLY A 149 24.85 -0.19 -10.27
N GLN A 150 23.66 -0.20 -9.66
CA GLN A 150 22.87 -1.42 -9.43
C GLN A 150 21.83 -1.63 -10.54
N ASP A 151 21.58 -2.89 -10.95
CA ASP A 151 20.37 -3.28 -11.69
C ASP A 151 19.23 -3.56 -10.70
N SER A 152 18.54 -2.50 -10.28
CA SER A 152 17.51 -2.58 -9.25
C SER A 152 16.18 -3.12 -9.82
N THR A 153 15.50 -3.97 -9.05
CA THR A 153 14.28 -4.68 -9.49
C THR A 153 13.07 -4.51 -8.58
N GLY A 154 13.31 -4.31 -7.29
CA GLY A 154 12.24 -4.26 -6.30
C GLY A 154 12.68 -3.40 -5.13
N THR A 155 11.70 -2.92 -4.38
CA THR A 155 11.94 -2.12 -3.20
C THR A 155 10.80 -2.32 -2.20
N CYS A 156 11.13 -2.20 -0.92
CA CYS A 156 10.18 -2.11 0.18
C CYS A 156 10.74 -1.18 1.24
N TYR A 157 9.89 -0.74 2.16
CA TYR A 157 10.28 0.13 3.26
C TYR A 157 9.69 -0.39 4.57
N GLY A 158 10.28 0.05 5.68
CA GLY A 158 9.84 -0.27 7.03
C GLY A 158 10.81 0.29 8.04
N ASP A 159 10.34 0.56 9.25
CA ASP A 159 11.18 1.00 10.37
C ASP A 159 11.85 -0.25 10.99
N ILE A 160 13.13 -0.48 10.67
CA ILE A 160 13.84 -1.72 11.04
C ILE A 160 14.59 -1.62 12.36
N ASP A 161 14.86 -0.42 12.86
CA ASP A 161 15.52 -0.20 14.15
C ASP A 161 14.62 0.46 15.20
N ASN A 162 13.34 0.67 14.86
CA ASN A 162 12.28 1.16 15.72
C ASN A 162 12.57 2.59 16.25
N ASP A 163 13.20 3.43 15.41
CA ASP A 163 13.40 4.86 15.67
C ASP A 163 12.25 5.74 15.12
N GLY A 164 11.30 5.10 14.42
CA GLY A 164 10.12 5.70 13.82
C GLY A 164 10.37 6.25 12.42
N ASP A 165 11.58 6.18 11.88
CA ASP A 165 11.94 6.64 10.54
C ASP A 165 11.86 5.44 9.58
N LEU A 166 11.21 5.62 8.44
CA LEU A 166 11.05 4.50 7.50
C LEU A 166 12.35 4.28 6.72
N ASP A 167 12.93 3.10 6.87
CA ASP A 167 14.11 2.63 6.15
C ASP A 167 13.74 2.02 4.81
N LEU A 168 14.72 1.86 3.92
CA LEU A 168 14.51 1.45 2.53
C LEU A 168 15.38 0.26 2.13
N MET A 169 14.76 -0.78 1.62
CA MET A 169 15.42 -1.96 1.04
C MET A 169 15.28 -1.93 -0.49
N VAL A 170 16.39 -2.21 -1.19
CA VAL A 170 16.48 -2.20 -2.65
C VAL A 170 17.06 -3.51 -3.16
N LEU A 171 16.29 -4.23 -3.98
CA LEU A 171 16.65 -5.55 -4.51
C LEU A 171 17.45 -5.43 -5.80
N GLY A 172 18.65 -6.01 -5.82
CA GLY A 172 19.46 -6.16 -7.03
C GLY A 172 19.09 -7.41 -7.82
N ARG A 173 19.10 -7.33 -9.17
CA ARG A 173 18.79 -8.49 -10.02
C ARG A 173 19.82 -9.61 -9.90
N MET A 174 21.09 -9.25 -10.09
CA MET A 174 22.24 -10.18 -10.09
C MET A 174 23.35 -9.68 -9.17
N GLU A 175 23.00 -8.77 -8.28
CA GLU A 175 23.88 -8.06 -7.37
C GLU A 175 23.27 -8.16 -5.96
N PRO A 176 24.06 -8.02 -4.90
CA PRO A 176 23.52 -7.97 -3.55
C PRO A 176 22.47 -6.87 -3.40
N SER A 177 21.45 -7.17 -2.61
CA SER A 177 20.47 -6.15 -2.22
C SER A 177 21.14 -5.10 -1.32
N ARG A 178 20.60 -3.89 -1.31
CA ARG A 178 21.09 -2.79 -0.48
C ARG A 178 20.02 -2.37 0.52
N LEU A 179 20.45 -2.12 1.75
CA LEU A 179 19.60 -1.64 2.83
C LEU A 179 20.08 -0.25 3.25
N PHE A 180 19.16 0.71 3.25
CA PHE A 180 19.41 2.10 3.57
C PHE A 180 18.64 2.46 4.83
N ARG A 181 19.36 2.80 5.91
CA ARG A 181 18.77 3.33 7.13
C ARG A 181 18.48 4.82 6.95
N ASN A 182 17.27 5.26 7.27
CA ASN A 182 16.93 6.67 7.33
C ASN A 182 17.52 7.29 8.59
N ASN A 183 18.14 8.46 8.50
CA ASN A 183 18.76 9.12 9.66
C ASN A 183 17.85 10.16 10.34
N GLY A 184 16.58 10.24 9.94
CA GLY A 184 15.60 11.20 10.47
C GLY A 184 15.85 12.66 10.08
N ASN A 185 16.76 12.90 9.13
CA ASN A 185 17.12 14.22 8.64
C ASN A 185 16.98 14.36 7.11
N GLY A 186 16.22 13.45 6.48
CA GLY A 186 16.03 13.38 5.03
C GLY A 186 17.22 12.77 4.26
N ALA A 187 18.22 12.24 4.95
CA ALA A 187 19.33 11.51 4.36
C ALA A 187 19.41 10.08 4.90
N PHE A 188 19.89 9.17 4.06
CA PHE A 188 20.03 7.76 4.37
C PHE A 188 21.50 7.35 4.46
N THR A 189 21.74 6.26 5.19
CA THR A 189 23.03 5.59 5.26
C THR A 189 22.87 4.15 4.79
N GLU A 190 23.69 3.74 3.83
CA GLU A 190 23.73 2.33 3.41
C GLU A 190 24.35 1.47 4.52
N ILE A 191 23.57 0.53 5.05
CA ILE A 191 23.96 -0.38 6.15
C ILE A 191 23.96 -1.85 5.72
N SER A 192 23.93 -2.12 4.41
CA SER A 192 23.92 -3.46 3.80
C SER A 192 24.90 -4.42 4.50
N SER A 193 26.17 -4.02 4.59
CA SER A 193 27.24 -4.84 5.17
C SER A 193 27.03 -5.13 6.67
N SER A 194 26.71 -4.13 7.47
CA SER A 194 26.51 -4.30 8.92
C SER A 194 25.23 -5.04 9.25
N ALA A 195 24.22 -4.97 8.39
CA ALA A 195 22.97 -5.73 8.49
C ALA A 195 23.10 -7.19 8.00
N GLY A 196 24.26 -7.58 7.46
CA GLY A 196 24.44 -8.90 6.85
C GLY A 196 23.67 -9.08 5.52
N ILE A 197 23.14 -8.00 4.97
CA ILE A 197 22.44 -7.93 3.69
C ILE A 197 23.50 -7.56 2.64
N GLY A 198 24.12 -8.54 1.98
CA GLY A 198 25.25 -8.24 1.09
C GLY A 198 26.04 -9.44 0.60
N GLY A 199 25.87 -10.59 1.25
CA GLY A 199 26.60 -11.83 0.96
C GLY A 199 26.23 -12.58 -0.32
N GLY A 200 25.64 -11.88 -1.30
CA GLY A 200 25.36 -12.33 -2.68
C GLY A 200 25.33 -13.84 -2.95
N ALA A 201 24.16 -14.47 -2.80
CA ALA A 201 23.70 -15.58 -3.63
C ALA A 201 22.26 -15.94 -3.23
N HIS A 202 21.29 -15.60 -4.08
CA HIS A 202 20.07 -16.41 -4.17
C HIS A 202 20.29 -17.31 -5.38
N ALA A 203 20.79 -18.52 -5.10
CA ALA A 203 20.93 -19.59 -6.09
C ALA A 203 19.55 -20.11 -6.53
#